data_AF-A0A2E3WW71-F1
#
_entry.id   AF-A0A2E3WW71-F1
#
_cell.length_a   1.000
_cell.length_b   1.000
_cell.length_c   1.000
_cell.angle_alpha   90.00
_cell.angle_beta   90.00
_cell.angle_gamma   90.00
#
_symmetry.space_group_name_H-M   'P 1'
#
loop_
_entity.id
_entity.type
_entity.pdbx_description
1 polymer ?
#
loop_
_entity_poly.entity_id
_entity_poly.type
_entity_poly.pdbx_seq_one_letter_code
_entity_poly.pdbx_strand_id
1 'polypeptide(L)'
;MPEKRKGADRLLGLIAAFQMNGMGFAPLPSMPRKKLTYTSQFPYHVMARSNNREWFYIRQSDLWDIFCGHLNSIALQYKIMLHGFVLMNNHYHMLVTTHDSFNLGEVMCRFQTSVSRTVNKYSGRTNHVFGGGYKGCLIDNATYFLNVYKYIFRNPIDAGITSRVEDYAYSSLVRASDLPLVTLTEAIAEQVPYKNIIDWINDDRFDLNKEGIKKGLHKTKFKPVISRSY
;
A
#
# COMPACT_ATOMS: atom_id res chain seq x y z
N MET A 1 6.29 40.84 -55.37
CA MET A 1 5.56 40.70 -54.09
C MET A 1 4.08 40.59 -54.41
N PRO A 2 3.43 39.49 -54.00
CA PRO A 2 2.40 39.57 -52.96
C PRO A 2 2.47 38.42 -51.94
N GLU A 3 1.67 38.59 -50.87
CA GLU A 3 1.73 37.93 -49.56
C GLU A 3 1.04 36.55 -49.44
N LYS A 4 1.73 35.67 -48.70
CA LYS A 4 1.28 34.71 -47.67
C LYS A 4 0.05 33.82 -47.93
N ARG A 5 0.35 32.57 -48.31
CA ARG A 5 -0.40 31.35 -47.94
C ARG A 5 -0.09 30.94 -46.50
N LYS A 6 -1.10 30.79 -45.64
CA LYS A 6 -1.03 29.99 -44.39
C LYS A 6 -2.41 29.40 -44.10
N GLY A 7 -2.68 28.19 -44.59
CA GLY A 7 -3.97 27.54 -44.36
C GLY A 7 -4.06 26.04 -44.68
N ALA A 8 -3.16 25.47 -45.47
CA ALA A 8 -3.28 24.06 -45.91
C ALA A 8 -2.12 23.13 -45.48
N ASP A 9 -0.99 23.65 -44.96
CA ASP A 9 0.20 22.84 -44.62
C ASP A 9 0.22 22.26 -43.20
N ARG A 10 -0.90 22.28 -42.45
CA ARG A 10 -0.97 21.74 -41.08
C ARG A 10 -1.70 20.40 -40.92
N LEU A 11 -2.24 19.82 -42.00
CA LEU A 11 -2.98 18.55 -41.90
C LEU A 11 -2.38 17.37 -42.69
N LEU A 12 -1.34 17.59 -43.50
CA LEU A 12 -0.66 16.51 -44.24
C LEU A 12 0.74 16.15 -43.68
N GLY A 13 1.25 16.91 -42.71
CA GLY A 13 2.51 16.62 -42.01
C GLY A 13 2.39 15.62 -40.85
N LEU A 14 1.19 15.16 -40.50
CA LEU A 14 0.98 14.25 -39.36
C LEU A 14 0.72 12.78 -39.74
N ILE A 15 0.60 12.46 -41.04
CA ILE A 15 0.28 11.09 -41.52
C ILE A 15 1.39 10.50 -42.41
N ALA A 16 2.40 11.28 -42.83
CA ALA A 16 3.49 10.79 -43.69
C ALA A 16 4.83 10.56 -42.96
N ALA A 17 4.79 10.11 -41.70
CA ALA A 17 5.98 9.61 -40.98
C ALA A 17 5.77 8.18 -40.43
N PHE A 18 4.81 7.46 -41.00
CA PHE A 18 4.57 6.04 -40.76
C PHE A 18 5.07 5.26 -41.98
N GLN A 19 6.39 5.08 -42.08
CA GLN A 19 7.09 3.92 -42.62
C GLN A 19 8.52 4.30 -43.01
N MET A 20 9.43 3.38 -42.66
CA MET A 20 10.84 3.33 -43.06
C MET A 20 11.80 4.30 -42.35
N ASN A 21 12.11 3.97 -41.11
CA ASN A 21 13.50 3.89 -40.66
C ASN A 21 13.58 2.92 -39.48
N GLY A 22 14.43 1.90 -39.61
CA GLY A 22 14.68 0.87 -38.60
C GLY A 22 15.38 1.44 -37.36
N MET A 23 14.63 2.15 -36.52
CA MET A 23 15.02 2.45 -35.16
C MET A 23 14.36 1.41 -34.26
N GLY A 24 15.17 0.51 -33.71
CA GLY A 24 14.73 -0.36 -32.63
C GLY A 24 14.05 0.48 -31.56
N PHE A 25 12.87 0.06 -31.11
CA PHE A 25 12.27 0.61 -29.90
C PHE A 25 13.28 0.42 -28.78
N ALA A 26 14.01 1.48 -28.43
CA ALA A 26 14.75 1.50 -27.19
C ALA A 26 13.70 1.32 -26.09
N PRO A 27 13.76 0.25 -25.28
CA PRO A 27 12.83 0.11 -24.17
C PRO A 27 12.94 1.37 -23.34
N LEU A 28 11.80 2.01 -23.03
CA LEU A 28 11.75 3.11 -22.07
C LEU A 28 12.59 2.68 -20.86
N PRO A 29 13.54 3.50 -20.40
CA PRO A 29 14.39 3.12 -19.27
C PRO A 29 13.47 2.70 -18.14
N SER A 30 13.52 1.42 -17.79
CA SER A 30 12.75 0.89 -16.67
C SER A 30 13.16 1.70 -15.46
N MET A 31 12.30 2.60 -14.98
CA MET A 31 12.69 3.43 -13.84
C MET A 31 12.98 2.49 -12.67
N PRO A 32 14.25 2.40 -12.22
CA PRO A 32 14.60 1.50 -11.15
C PRO A 32 13.78 1.89 -9.92
N ARG A 33 13.18 0.90 -9.26
CA ARG A 33 12.42 1.16 -8.03
C ARG A 33 13.36 1.86 -7.05
N LYS A 34 12.92 3.01 -6.50
CA LYS A 34 13.68 3.73 -5.47
C LYS A 34 14.05 2.75 -4.35
N LYS A 35 15.34 2.68 -4.03
CA LYS A 35 15.87 1.76 -3.02
C LYS A 35 15.27 2.12 -1.65
N LEU A 36 14.64 1.14 -1.01
CA LEU A 36 14.14 1.27 0.35
C LEU A 36 15.30 1.09 1.34
N THR A 37 15.35 1.91 2.37
CA THR A 37 16.28 1.71 3.49
C THR A 37 15.74 0.58 4.37
N TYR A 38 16.51 -0.49 4.52
CA TYR A 38 16.17 -1.61 5.39
C TYR A 38 16.73 -1.39 6.80
N THR A 39 15.89 -1.58 7.80
CA THR A 39 16.18 -1.42 9.23
C THR A 39 15.12 -2.17 10.03
N SER A 40 15.53 -2.65 11.20
CA SER A 40 14.68 -3.25 12.23
C SER A 40 14.20 -2.24 13.27
N GLN A 41 14.75 -1.03 13.27
CA GLN A 41 14.53 -0.05 14.34
C GLN A 41 13.16 0.64 14.22
N PHE A 42 12.64 0.73 13.00
CA PHE A 42 11.45 1.51 12.69
C PHE A 42 10.49 0.71 11.81
N PRO A 43 9.17 0.88 12.01
CA PRO A 43 8.17 0.20 11.23
C PRO A 43 8.09 0.74 9.79
N TYR A 44 7.54 -0.09 8.91
CA TYR A 44 7.20 0.24 7.55
C TYR A 44 5.68 0.25 7.40
N HIS A 45 5.16 1.25 6.70
CA HIS A 45 3.91 1.06 5.97
C HIS A 45 4.17 0.27 4.71
N VAL A 46 3.40 -0.79 4.51
CA VAL A 46 3.45 -1.63 3.33
C VAL A 46 2.06 -1.73 2.72
N MET A 47 2.00 -1.62 1.40
CA MET A 47 0.79 -1.89 0.63
C MET A 47 1.11 -2.63 -0.67
N ALA A 48 0.14 -3.40 -1.15
CA ALA A 48 0.13 -3.89 -2.51
C ALA A 48 -1.30 -3.89 -3.06
N ARG A 49 -1.42 -3.65 -4.37
CA ARG A 49 -2.70 -3.71 -5.07
C ARG A 49 -2.75 -4.95 -5.96
N SER A 50 -3.95 -5.48 -6.12
CA SER A 50 -4.26 -6.48 -7.13
C SER A 50 -3.89 -6.02 -8.54
N ASN A 51 -3.78 -6.97 -9.46
CA ASN A 51 -3.56 -6.68 -10.86
C ASN A 51 -4.71 -5.82 -11.42
N ASN A 52 -4.40 -4.84 -12.26
CA ASN A 52 -5.35 -3.87 -12.82
C ASN A 52 -6.20 -3.08 -11.80
N ARG A 53 -5.90 -3.15 -10.50
CA ARG A 53 -6.74 -2.62 -9.40
C ARG A 53 -8.14 -3.26 -9.33
N GLU A 54 -8.32 -4.41 -9.98
CA GLU A 54 -9.54 -5.21 -9.93
C GLU A 54 -9.74 -5.83 -8.55
N TRP A 55 -10.92 -6.34 -8.24
CA TRP A 55 -11.07 -7.08 -7.00
C TRP A 55 -10.27 -8.39 -7.05
N PHE A 56 -9.86 -8.89 -5.88
CA PHE A 56 -9.38 -10.26 -5.81
C PHE A 56 -10.51 -11.21 -6.21
N TYR A 57 -10.21 -12.16 -7.09
CA TYR A 57 -11.19 -13.06 -7.72
C TYR A 57 -11.65 -14.21 -6.80
N ILE A 58 -11.81 -13.95 -5.51
CA ILE A 58 -12.31 -14.89 -4.49
C ILE A 58 -13.13 -14.11 -3.46
N ARG A 59 -13.93 -14.80 -2.65
CA ARG A 59 -14.71 -14.12 -1.59
C ARG A 59 -13.76 -13.49 -0.58
N GLN A 60 -14.16 -12.35 -0.03
CA GLN A 60 -13.31 -11.58 0.87
C GLN A 60 -12.99 -12.32 2.17
N SER A 61 -13.90 -13.18 2.65
CA SER A 61 -13.66 -14.08 3.79
C SER A 61 -12.54 -15.09 3.51
N ASP A 62 -12.59 -15.77 2.36
CA ASP A 62 -11.55 -16.73 1.98
C ASP A 62 -10.20 -16.02 1.78
N LEU A 63 -10.23 -14.81 1.19
CA LEU A 63 -9.05 -13.98 1.04
C LEU A 63 -8.45 -13.60 2.40
N TRP A 64 -9.28 -13.22 3.37
CA TRP A 64 -8.84 -12.91 4.72
C TRP A 64 -8.13 -14.10 5.37
N ASP A 65 -8.71 -15.29 5.29
CA ASP A 65 -8.14 -16.50 5.89
C ASP A 65 -6.80 -16.86 5.23
N ILE A 66 -6.70 -16.72 3.90
CA ILE A 66 -5.43 -16.88 3.16
C ILE A 66 -4.38 -15.89 3.65
N PHE A 67 -4.75 -14.62 3.78
CA PHE A 67 -3.83 -13.58 4.27
C PHE A 67 -3.38 -13.84 5.71
N CYS A 68 -4.29 -14.22 6.60
CA CYS A 68 -3.97 -14.55 7.98
C CYS A 68 -3.01 -15.74 8.07
N GLY A 69 -3.26 -16.83 7.33
CA GLY A 69 -2.36 -17.98 7.31
C GLY A 69 -0.93 -17.61 6.88
N HIS A 70 -0.80 -16.79 5.83
CA HIS A 70 0.52 -16.35 5.36
C HIS A 70 1.17 -15.32 6.27
N LEU A 71 0.40 -14.41 6.89
CA LEU A 71 0.92 -13.46 7.87
C LEU A 71 1.46 -14.16 9.12
N ASN A 72 0.72 -15.14 9.65
CA ASN A 72 1.17 -15.98 10.76
C ASN A 72 2.45 -16.76 10.39
N SER A 73 2.49 -17.34 9.17
CA SER A 73 3.67 -18.06 8.69
C SER A 73 4.92 -17.16 8.61
N ILE A 74 4.81 -15.97 8.02
CA ILE A 74 5.96 -15.07 7.91
C ILE A 74 6.34 -14.46 9.27
N ALA A 75 5.39 -14.25 10.19
CA ALA A 75 5.70 -13.80 11.54
C ALA A 75 6.53 -14.84 12.30
N LEU A 76 6.17 -16.12 12.18
CA LEU A 76 6.95 -17.20 12.77
C LEU A 76 8.34 -17.36 12.12
N GLN A 77 8.40 -17.37 10.78
CA GLN A 77 9.62 -17.66 10.04
C GLN A 77 10.62 -16.49 10.06
N TYR A 78 10.13 -15.27 9.90
CA TYR A 78 10.96 -14.06 9.75
C TYR A 78 10.94 -13.15 10.97
N LYS A 79 10.22 -13.54 12.04
CA LYS A 79 10.10 -12.78 13.29
C LYS A 79 9.66 -11.34 13.06
N ILE A 80 8.77 -11.12 12.10
CA ILE A 80 8.20 -9.79 11.89
C ILE A 80 7.27 -9.43 13.04
N MET A 81 7.25 -8.14 13.38
CA MET A 81 6.29 -7.57 14.31
C MET A 81 5.19 -6.89 13.51
N LEU A 82 3.99 -7.46 13.50
CA LEU A 82 2.83 -6.90 12.81
C LEU A 82 2.08 -5.96 13.77
N HIS A 83 2.06 -4.67 13.44
CA HIS A 83 1.42 -3.65 14.29
C HIS A 83 -0.02 -3.35 13.89
N GLY A 84 -0.36 -3.58 12.62
CA GLY A 84 -1.70 -3.33 12.10
C GLY A 84 -1.85 -3.81 10.67
N PHE A 85 -3.05 -4.22 10.32
CA PHE A 85 -3.41 -4.81 9.02
C PHE A 85 -4.86 -4.49 8.65
N VAL A 86 -5.07 -4.10 7.39
CA VAL A 86 -6.39 -3.90 6.77
C VAL A 86 -6.37 -4.49 5.37
N LEU A 87 -7.34 -5.35 5.08
CA LEU A 87 -7.52 -5.98 3.78
C LEU A 87 -8.72 -5.37 3.07
N MET A 88 -8.49 -4.77 1.90
CA MET A 88 -9.51 -4.21 1.01
C MET A 88 -9.79 -5.17 -0.15
N ASN A 89 -10.88 -4.95 -0.89
CA ASN A 89 -11.27 -5.80 -2.04
C ASN A 89 -10.20 -5.90 -3.14
N ASN A 90 -9.33 -4.90 -3.28
CA ASN A 90 -8.31 -4.83 -4.34
C ASN A 90 -6.91 -4.46 -3.84
N HIS A 91 -6.70 -4.35 -2.52
CA HIS A 91 -5.39 -4.05 -1.95
C HIS A 91 -5.34 -4.35 -0.46
N TYR A 92 -4.17 -4.27 0.15
CA TYR A 92 -4.01 -4.32 1.60
C TYR A 92 -3.09 -3.20 2.08
N HIS A 93 -3.21 -2.88 3.37
CA HIS A 93 -2.30 -2.02 4.11
C HIS A 93 -1.81 -2.77 5.35
N MET A 94 -0.52 -2.70 5.64
CA MET A 94 0.05 -3.21 6.89
C MET A 94 1.10 -2.27 7.46
N LEU A 95 1.23 -2.28 8.78
CA LEU A 95 2.33 -1.69 9.53
C LEU A 95 3.17 -2.83 10.11
N VAL A 96 4.45 -2.88 9.75
CA VAL A 96 5.31 -4.02 10.10
C VAL A 96 6.74 -3.57 10.41
N THR A 97 7.34 -4.15 11.45
CA THR A 97 8.78 -4.05 11.72
C THR A 97 9.44 -5.39 11.43
N THR A 98 10.60 -5.38 10.78
CA THR A 98 11.38 -6.60 10.49
C THR A 98 12.41 -6.87 11.57
N HIS A 99 12.76 -8.14 11.79
CA HIS A 99 13.88 -8.53 12.63
C HIS A 99 15.23 -8.18 11.99
N ASP A 100 16.29 -7.95 12.78
CA ASP A 100 17.64 -7.57 12.31
C ASP A 100 18.22 -8.49 11.24
N SER A 101 17.90 -9.78 11.32
CA SER A 101 18.41 -10.81 10.41
C SER A 101 17.76 -10.82 9.02
N PHE A 102 16.68 -10.05 8.82
CA PHE A 102 15.90 -10.09 7.57
C PHE A 102 15.56 -8.68 7.08
N ASN A 103 15.65 -8.46 5.77
CA ASN A 103 15.17 -7.23 5.18
C ASN A 103 13.73 -7.36 4.69
N LEU A 104 13.00 -6.25 4.69
CA LEU A 104 11.59 -6.21 4.26
C LEU A 104 11.36 -6.71 2.83
N GLY A 105 12.33 -6.48 1.93
CA GLY A 105 12.26 -6.94 0.54
C GLY A 105 12.08 -8.45 0.42
N GLU A 106 12.89 -9.20 1.15
CA GLU A 106 12.83 -10.66 1.18
C GLU A 106 11.51 -11.16 1.75
N VAL A 107 11.12 -10.65 2.93
CA VAL A 107 9.90 -11.07 3.62
C VAL A 107 8.67 -10.82 2.76
N MET A 108 8.56 -9.63 2.16
CA MET A 108 7.41 -9.27 1.34
C MET A 108 7.37 -10.01 0.00
N CYS A 109 8.54 -10.34 -0.58
CA CYS A 109 8.61 -11.19 -1.77
C CYS A 109 8.02 -12.58 -1.48
N ARG A 110 8.42 -13.18 -0.35
CA ARG A 110 7.90 -14.47 0.10
C ARG A 110 6.41 -14.42 0.39
N PHE A 111 5.96 -13.42 1.15
CA PHE A 111 4.55 -13.20 1.47
C PHE A 111 3.68 -13.07 0.22
N GLN A 112 4.01 -12.15 -0.70
CA GLN A 112 3.22 -11.93 -1.91
C GLN A 112 3.21 -13.16 -2.82
N THR A 113 4.34 -13.88 -2.90
CA THR A 113 4.42 -15.11 -3.71
C THR A 113 3.50 -16.18 -3.15
N SER A 114 3.52 -16.42 -1.83
CA SER A 114 2.70 -17.43 -1.18
C SER A 114 1.21 -17.09 -1.28
N VAL A 115 0.83 -15.83 -1.01
CA VAL A 115 -0.55 -15.35 -1.21
C VAL A 115 -0.99 -15.54 -2.66
N SER A 116 -0.17 -15.13 -3.63
CA SER A 116 -0.52 -15.24 -5.05
C SER A 116 -0.76 -16.69 -5.47
N ARG A 117 0.09 -17.61 -5.00
CA ARG A 117 -0.06 -19.05 -5.27
C ARG A 117 -1.36 -19.61 -4.69
N THR A 118 -1.69 -19.28 -3.44
CA THR A 118 -2.92 -19.78 -2.80
C THR A 118 -4.17 -19.17 -3.44
N VAL A 119 -4.18 -17.87 -3.72
CA VAL A 119 -5.31 -17.19 -4.38
C VAL A 119 -5.53 -17.73 -5.79
N ASN A 120 -4.47 -17.95 -6.57
CA ASN A 120 -4.57 -18.56 -7.89
C ASN A 120 -5.10 -19.98 -7.83
N LYS A 121 -4.61 -20.80 -6.89
CA LYS A 121 -5.14 -22.15 -6.65
C LYS A 121 -6.63 -22.13 -6.31
N TYR A 122 -7.07 -21.21 -5.46
CA TYR A 122 -8.47 -21.09 -5.01
C TYR A 122 -9.39 -20.59 -6.13
N SER A 123 -8.93 -19.65 -6.95
CA SER A 123 -9.72 -19.04 -8.04
C SER A 123 -9.64 -19.79 -9.38
N GLY A 124 -8.77 -20.80 -9.51
CA GLY A 124 -8.51 -21.49 -10.78
C GLY A 124 -7.76 -20.64 -11.81
N ARG A 125 -7.14 -19.53 -11.40
CA ARG A 125 -6.39 -18.61 -12.29
C ARG A 125 -4.90 -18.92 -12.29
N THR A 126 -4.20 -18.51 -13.33
CA THR A 126 -2.74 -18.73 -13.51
C THR A 126 -1.93 -17.44 -13.67
N ASN A 127 -2.58 -16.28 -13.71
CA ASN A 127 -1.96 -14.97 -13.95
C ASN A 127 -1.57 -14.23 -12.66
N HIS A 128 -0.97 -13.04 -12.81
CA HIS A 128 -0.59 -12.19 -11.69
C HIS A 128 -1.79 -11.82 -10.80
N VAL A 129 -1.66 -12.08 -9.50
CA VAL A 129 -2.63 -11.65 -8.47
C VAL A 129 -2.41 -10.18 -8.11
N PHE A 130 -1.15 -9.77 -7.92
CA PHE A 130 -0.77 -8.38 -7.66
C PHE A 130 -0.28 -7.69 -8.94
N GLY A 131 -0.55 -6.38 -9.07
CA GLY A 131 -0.10 -5.58 -10.23
C GLY A 131 1.39 -5.23 -10.21
N GLY A 132 2.15 -5.78 -9.26
CA GLY A 132 3.57 -5.53 -9.06
C GLY A 132 4.00 -5.86 -7.63
N GLY A 133 5.29 -5.62 -7.34
CA GLY A 133 5.80 -5.77 -5.98
C GLY A 133 5.18 -4.76 -5.00
N TYR A 134 5.36 -5.01 -3.70
CA TYR A 134 4.89 -4.11 -2.64
C TYR A 134 5.49 -2.70 -2.76
N LYS A 135 4.75 -1.71 -2.24
CA LYS A 135 5.30 -0.39 -1.89
C LYS A 135 5.57 -0.35 -0.41
N GLY A 136 6.75 0.10 -0.02
CA GLY A 136 7.16 0.27 1.37
C GLY A 136 7.56 1.72 1.67
N CYS A 137 7.19 2.19 2.86
CA CYS A 137 7.52 3.52 3.37
C CYS A 137 7.97 3.39 4.83
N LEU A 138 9.23 3.74 5.12
CA LEU A 138 9.79 3.74 6.48
C LEU A 138 9.17 4.85 7.33
N ILE A 139 8.78 4.55 8.57
CA ILE A 139 8.17 5.50 9.50
C ILE A 139 9.05 5.61 10.74
N ASP A 140 9.86 6.65 10.84
CA ASP A 140 10.88 6.83 11.87
C ASP A 140 10.49 7.80 13.00
N ASN A 141 9.19 8.05 13.15
CA ASN A 141 8.66 8.98 14.14
C ASN A 141 7.33 8.46 14.70
N ALA A 142 7.18 8.53 16.02
CA ALA A 142 6.02 7.97 16.72
C ALA A 142 4.70 8.69 16.35
N THR A 143 4.71 10.01 16.23
CA THR A 143 3.55 10.78 15.76
C THR A 143 3.18 10.39 14.33
N TYR A 144 4.16 10.20 13.44
CA TYR A 144 3.89 9.72 12.08
C TYR A 144 3.33 8.30 12.07
N PHE A 145 3.83 7.44 12.95
CA PHE A 145 3.29 6.09 13.12
C PHE A 145 1.80 6.13 13.47
N LEU A 146 1.40 6.92 14.48
CA LEU A 146 -0.01 7.05 14.86
C LEU A 146 -0.89 7.60 13.72
N ASN A 147 -0.41 8.59 12.98
CA ASN A 147 -1.13 9.12 11.82
C ASN A 147 -1.32 8.07 10.73
N VAL A 148 -0.28 7.27 10.43
CA VAL A 148 -0.38 6.20 9.44
C VAL A 148 -1.25 5.05 9.95
N TYR A 149 -1.16 4.71 11.23
CA TYR A 149 -2.00 3.69 11.88
C TYR A 149 -3.48 4.05 11.71
N LYS A 150 -3.85 5.26 12.12
CA LYS A 150 -5.22 5.77 11.94
C LYS A 150 -5.63 5.79 10.46
N TYR A 151 -4.76 6.29 9.58
CA TYR A 151 -5.01 6.32 8.14
C TYR A 151 -5.35 4.92 7.61
N ILE A 152 -4.59 3.87 7.94
CA ILE A 152 -4.85 2.54 7.38
C ILE A 152 -6.20 1.98 7.83
N PHE A 153 -6.59 2.16 9.10
CA PHE A 153 -7.87 1.68 9.62
C PHE A 153 -9.08 2.49 9.13
N ARG A 154 -8.88 3.76 8.75
CA ARG A 154 -9.91 4.60 8.13
C ARG A 154 -10.08 4.36 6.63
N ASN A 155 -9.22 3.58 5.97
CA ASN A 155 -9.36 3.32 4.52
C ASN A 155 -10.73 2.75 4.10
N PRO A 156 -11.37 1.85 4.86
CA PRO A 156 -12.74 1.40 4.60
C PRO A 156 -13.79 2.52 4.65
N ILE A 157 -13.68 3.44 5.62
CA ILE A 157 -14.56 4.62 5.71
C ILE A 157 -14.33 5.54 4.52
N ASP A 158 -13.06 5.80 4.24
CA ASP A 158 -12.60 6.64 3.12
C ASP A 158 -13.02 6.12 1.75
N ALA A 159 -13.25 4.81 1.63
CA ALA A 159 -13.73 4.15 0.43
C ALA A 159 -15.28 4.07 0.38
N GLY A 160 -15.98 4.57 1.40
CA GLY A 160 -17.44 4.52 1.51
C GLY A 160 -18.00 3.12 1.77
N ILE A 161 -17.17 2.19 2.30
CA ILE A 161 -17.57 0.79 2.55
C ILE A 161 -18.30 0.66 3.89
N THR A 162 -17.89 1.46 4.88
CA THR A 162 -18.45 1.46 6.24
C THR A 162 -18.49 2.87 6.80
N SER A 163 -19.28 3.10 7.84
CA SER A 163 -19.34 4.38 8.57
C SER A 163 -18.38 4.43 9.76
N ARG A 164 -18.05 3.28 10.36
CA ARG A 164 -17.12 3.17 11.50
C ARG A 164 -16.09 2.07 11.28
N VAL A 165 -14.92 2.20 11.91
CA VAL A 165 -13.81 1.27 11.67
C VAL A 165 -14.05 -0.13 12.23
N GLU A 166 -14.78 -0.24 13.34
CA GLU A 166 -15.14 -1.51 13.98
C GLU A 166 -16.19 -2.31 13.21
N ASP A 167 -16.94 -1.67 12.32
CA ASP A 167 -17.93 -2.32 11.46
C ASP A 167 -17.25 -3.03 10.26
N TYR A 168 -15.96 -2.78 10.03
CA TYR A 168 -15.21 -3.41 8.94
C TYR A 168 -14.47 -4.67 9.41
N ALA A 169 -15.08 -5.83 9.12
CA ALA A 169 -14.61 -7.13 9.56
C ALA A 169 -13.19 -7.50 9.08
N TYR A 170 -12.72 -6.98 7.95
CA TYR A 170 -11.43 -7.35 7.35
C TYR A 170 -10.28 -6.45 7.80
N SER A 171 -10.21 -6.25 9.11
CA SER A 171 -9.17 -5.49 9.78
C SER A 171 -8.69 -6.20 11.04
N SER A 172 -7.40 -6.03 11.33
CA SER A 172 -6.80 -6.45 12.60
C SER A 172 -7.37 -5.75 13.82
N LEU A 173 -8.07 -4.62 13.64
CA LEU A 173 -8.76 -3.91 14.72
C LEU A 173 -9.95 -4.72 15.24
N VAL A 174 -10.65 -5.42 14.34
CA VAL A 174 -11.83 -6.24 14.66
C VAL A 174 -11.45 -7.71 14.87
N ARG A 175 -10.54 -8.25 14.04
CA ARG A 175 -10.15 -9.66 14.03
C ARG A 175 -8.70 -9.83 14.52
N ALA A 176 -8.41 -9.27 15.69
CA ALA A 176 -7.08 -9.27 16.27
C ALA A 176 -6.54 -10.69 16.55
N SER A 177 -7.41 -11.59 17.01
CA SER A 177 -7.08 -12.99 17.35
C SER A 177 -6.59 -13.84 16.18
N ASP A 178 -6.90 -13.43 14.95
CA ASP A 178 -6.56 -14.19 13.75
C ASP A 178 -5.12 -13.92 13.29
N LEU A 179 -4.47 -12.91 13.87
CA LEU A 179 -3.23 -12.33 13.39
C LEU A 179 -2.15 -12.32 14.48
N PRO A 180 -0.86 -12.40 14.10
CA PRO A 180 0.26 -12.37 15.03
C PRO A 180 0.59 -10.92 15.42
N LEU A 181 -0.40 -10.20 15.95
CA LEU A 181 -0.24 -8.79 16.30
C LEU A 181 0.69 -8.64 17.49
N VAL A 182 1.56 -7.65 17.40
CA VAL A 182 2.25 -7.13 18.59
C VAL A 182 1.43 -5.99 19.16
N THR A 183 1.31 -5.94 20.48
CA THR A 183 0.72 -4.79 21.17
C THR A 183 1.55 -3.55 20.85
N LEU A 184 0.89 -2.41 20.64
CA LEU A 184 1.58 -1.12 20.62
C LEU A 184 2.43 -1.01 21.89
N THR A 185 3.69 -0.63 21.77
CA THR A 185 4.52 -0.40 22.94
C THR A 185 3.86 0.67 23.82
N GLU A 186 4.06 0.58 25.14
CA GLU A 186 3.46 1.52 26.09
C GLU A 186 3.77 2.98 25.70
N ALA A 187 5.00 3.27 25.27
CA ALA A 187 5.40 4.59 24.79
C ALA A 187 4.65 5.10 23.55
N ILE A 188 4.15 4.21 22.67
CA ILE A 188 3.31 4.58 21.54
C ILE A 188 1.84 4.70 21.98
N ALA A 189 1.40 3.82 22.89
CA ALA A 189 0.06 3.86 23.45
C ALA A 189 -0.20 5.14 24.27
N GLU A 190 0.80 5.62 25.03
CA GLU A 190 0.74 6.87 25.80
C GLU A 190 0.52 8.12 24.92
N GLN A 191 0.91 8.04 23.64
CA GLN A 191 0.69 9.13 22.69
C GLN A 191 -0.71 9.12 22.07
N VAL A 192 -1.54 8.10 22.34
CA VAL A 192 -2.93 8.05 21.91
C VAL A 192 -3.74 8.99 22.82
N PRO A 193 -4.32 10.09 22.31
CA PRO A 193 -4.96 11.12 23.15
C PRO A 193 -6.34 10.71 23.70
N TYR A 194 -6.67 9.42 23.70
CA TYR A 194 -7.99 8.88 24.04
C TYR A 194 -7.85 7.66 24.94
N LYS A 195 -8.86 7.46 25.80
CA LYS A 195 -9.00 6.22 26.59
C LYS A 195 -9.27 4.99 25.73
N ASN A 196 -9.83 5.17 24.53
CA ASN A 196 -10.20 4.10 23.61
C ASN A 196 -9.62 4.38 22.21
N ILE A 197 -8.88 3.41 21.68
CA ILE A 197 -8.26 3.49 20.37
C ILE A 197 -9.30 3.54 19.23
N ILE A 198 -10.44 2.87 19.37
CA ILE A 198 -11.51 2.86 18.36
C ILE A 198 -12.11 4.25 18.21
N ASP A 199 -12.41 4.92 19.32
CA ASP A 199 -12.96 6.27 19.31
C ASP A 199 -11.96 7.27 18.71
N TRP A 200 -10.68 7.14 19.06
CA TRP A 200 -9.62 7.95 18.46
C TRP A 200 -9.51 7.75 16.95
N ILE A 201 -9.59 6.51 16.46
CA ILE A 201 -9.51 6.23 15.02
C ILE A 201 -10.74 6.81 14.30
N ASN A 202 -11.93 6.69 14.88
CA ASN A 202 -13.17 7.22 14.28
C ASN A 202 -13.26 8.74 14.29
N ASP A 203 -12.60 9.44 15.21
CA ASP A 203 -12.56 10.90 15.25
C ASP A 203 -11.80 11.47 14.05
N ASP A 204 -12.40 12.29 13.21
CA ASP A 204 -11.76 12.86 12.01
C ASP A 204 -11.07 14.21 12.24
N ARG A 205 -11.25 14.82 13.42
CA ARG A 205 -10.79 16.19 13.74
C ARG A 205 -9.28 16.32 13.86
N PHE A 206 -8.59 15.19 14.04
CA PHE A 206 -7.14 15.12 14.25
C PHE A 206 -6.36 14.57 13.04
N ASP A 207 -7.03 14.34 11.91
CA ASP A 207 -6.35 13.83 10.74
C ASP A 207 -5.44 14.92 10.15
N LEU A 208 -4.11 14.70 10.19
CA LEU A 208 -3.21 15.34 9.23
C LEU A 208 -3.85 15.19 7.84
N ASN A 209 -3.79 16.24 7.01
CA ASN A 209 -4.27 16.23 5.63
C ASN A 209 -4.09 14.84 4.99
N LYS A 210 -5.19 14.09 4.82
CA LYS A 210 -5.21 12.71 4.31
C LYS A 210 -4.44 12.59 3.00
N GLU A 211 -4.61 13.57 2.12
CA GLU A 211 -3.86 13.64 0.86
C GLU A 211 -2.36 13.87 1.10
N GLY A 212 -2.01 14.61 2.14
CA GLY A 212 -0.64 14.75 2.64
C GLY A 212 -0.03 13.43 3.14
N ILE A 213 -0.77 12.63 3.91
CA ILE A 213 -0.34 11.29 4.34
C ILE A 213 -0.16 10.38 3.13
N LYS A 214 -1.18 10.27 2.28
CA LYS A 214 -1.16 9.44 1.06
C LYS A 214 -0.01 9.79 0.12
N LYS A 215 0.27 11.09 -0.08
CA LYS A 215 1.44 11.57 -0.84
C LYS A 215 2.75 11.23 -0.12
N GLY A 216 2.79 11.32 1.21
CA GLY A 216 3.94 10.91 2.03
C GLY A 216 4.28 9.43 1.89
N LEU A 217 3.26 8.55 1.88
CA LEU A 217 3.40 7.10 1.75
C LEU A 217 3.88 6.63 0.37
N HIS A 218 3.89 7.49 -0.65
CA HIS A 218 4.53 7.20 -1.95
C HIS A 218 6.06 7.35 -1.92
N LYS A 219 6.64 7.85 -0.83
CA LYS A 219 8.09 7.98 -0.63
C LYS A 219 8.64 6.73 0.07
N THR A 220 9.94 6.49 -0.01
CA THR A 220 10.61 5.39 0.71
C THR A 220 10.75 5.65 2.20
N LYS A 221 10.71 6.92 2.63
CA LYS A 221 10.67 7.35 4.02
C LYS A 221 9.56 8.37 4.19
N PHE A 222 8.74 8.20 5.22
CA PHE A 222 7.55 9.00 5.44
C PHE A 222 7.95 10.43 5.80
N LYS A 223 7.36 11.37 5.07
CA LYS A 223 7.41 12.81 5.36
C LYS A 223 6.04 13.37 5.00
N PRO A 224 5.24 13.85 5.97
CA PRO A 224 3.93 14.40 5.66
C PRO A 224 4.10 15.56 4.67
N VAL A 225 3.27 15.59 3.63
CA VAL A 225 3.22 16.76 2.75
C VAL A 225 2.24 17.73 3.38
N ILE A 226 2.78 18.74 4.07
CA ILE A 226 1.98 19.87 4.55
C ILE A 226 1.54 20.63 3.30
N SER A 227 0.26 20.54 2.95
CA SER A 227 -0.30 21.49 1.99
C SER A 227 -0.22 22.86 2.63
N ARG A 228 0.58 23.77 2.08
CA ARG A 228 0.39 25.19 2.35
C ARG A 228 -1.02 25.52 1.85
N SER A 229 -1.95 25.75 2.78
CA SER A 229 -3.16 26.49 2.48
C SER A 229 -2.71 27.85 1.95
N TYR A 230 -2.96 28.10 0.67
CA TYR A 230 -2.92 29.43 0.08
C TYR A 230 -4.17 30.19 0.51
#